data_AF-A0A9Q3XNZ4-F1
#
_entry.id   AF-A0A9Q3XNZ4-F1
#
_cell.length_a   1.000
_cell.length_b   1.000
_cell.length_c   1.000
_cell.angle_alpha   90.00
_cell.angle_beta   90.00
_cell.angle_gamma   90.00
#
_symmetry.space_group_name_H-M   'P 1'
#
loop_
_entity.id
_entity.type
_entity.pdbx_description
1 polymer ?
#
loop_
_entity_poly.entity_id
_entity_poly.type
_entity_poly.pdbx_seq_one_letter_code
_entity_poly.pdbx_strand_id
1 'polypeptide(L)' 'MVRKIDVTLIDDLDGMSADDTVVFGYRGMWFEIDLSAENAAQIHGLLTEWSNRGRRSEDISTVRRRTAADRAETAAIRT' A
#
# COMPACT_ATOMS: atom_id res chain seq x y z
N MET A 1 -11.80 22.94 27.52
CA MET A 1 -11.82 21.52 27.13
C MET A 1 -10.86 21.33 25.97
N VAL A 2 -9.95 20.36 26.03
CA VAL A 2 -9.04 20.03 24.92
C VAL A 2 -9.10 18.52 24.64
N ARG A 3 -8.99 18.13 23.38
CA ARG A 3 -9.04 16.74 22.92
C ARG A 3 -7.83 16.50 22.02
N LYS A 4 -7.00 15.51 22.35
CA LYS A 4 -5.89 15.07 21.49
C LYS A 4 -6.37 13.90 20.64
N ILE A 5 -6.14 13.96 19.34
CA ILE A 5 -6.40 12.88 18.38
C ILE A 5 -5.02 12.50 17.83
N ASP A 6 -4.58 11.27 18.09
CA ASP A 6 -3.37 10.71 17.48
C ASP A 6 -3.80 9.85 16.29
N VAL A 7 -3.30 10.20 15.10
CA VAL A 7 -3.55 9.45 13.86
C VAL A 7 -2.28 8.68 13.54
N THR A 8 -2.35 7.35 13.60
CA THR A 8 -1.23 6.45 13.31
C THR A 8 -1.64 5.49 12.19
N LEU A 9 -0.73 5.24 11.26
CA LEU A 9 -0.90 4.17 10.28
C LEU A 9 -0.66 2.83 10.96
N ILE A 10 -1.58 1.89 10.81
CA ILE A 10 -1.54 0.59 11.47
C ILE A 10 -1.32 -0.48 10.42
N ASP A 11 -0.43 -1.43 10.72
CA ASP A 11 -0.16 -2.61 9.90
C ASP A 11 -1.38 -3.54 9.93
N ASP A 12 -1.94 -3.82 8.76
CA ASP A 12 -3.14 -4.63 8.60
C ASP A 12 -2.92 -6.12 8.92
N LEU A 13 -1.66 -6.58 8.98
CA LEU A 13 -1.31 -7.99 9.24
C LEU A 13 -1.21 -8.29 10.73
N ASP A 14 -0.60 -7.40 11.51
CA ASP A 14 -0.30 -7.64 12.93
C ASP A 14 -0.83 -6.56 13.90
N GLY A 15 -1.36 -5.45 13.37
CA GLY A 15 -1.91 -4.35 14.17
C GLY A 15 -0.86 -3.43 14.79
N MET A 16 0.41 -3.54 14.40
CA MET A 16 1.50 -2.65 14.85
C MET A 16 1.59 -1.38 13.98
N SER A 17 2.65 -0.60 14.10
CA SER A 17 2.84 0.59 13.26
C SER A 17 3.18 0.19 11.83
N ALA A 18 2.50 0.78 10.85
CA ALA A 18 2.84 0.63 9.44
C ALA A 18 3.73 1.78 8.95
N ASP A 19 4.52 1.49 7.92
CA ASP A 19 5.47 2.41 7.28
C ASP A 19 5.05 2.77 5.84
N ASP A 20 4.39 1.86 5.13
CA ASP A 20 4.01 2.05 3.71
C ASP A 20 2.70 1.32 3.35
N THR A 21 2.08 1.75 2.26
CA THR A 21 0.89 1.11 1.67
C THR A 21 1.32 0.36 0.40
N VAL A 22 1.19 -0.96 0.42
CA VAL A 22 1.55 -1.82 -0.72
C VAL A 22 0.33 -2.08 -1.61
N VAL A 23 0.47 -1.79 -2.91
CA VAL A 23 -0.53 -2.12 -3.94
C VAL A 23 -0.12 -3.41 -4.64
N PHE A 24 -1.00 -4.42 -4.65
CA PHE A 24 -0.74 -5.70 -5.31
C PHE A 24 -1.99 -6.25 -6.01
N GLY A 25 -1.78 -7.22 -6.91
CA GLY A 25 -2.85 -7.81 -7.72
C GLY A 25 -2.97 -9.31 -7.50
N TYR A 26 -4.20 -9.81 -7.37
CA TYR A 26 -4.49 -11.24 -7.30
C TYR A 26 -5.78 -11.56 -8.05
N ARG A 27 -5.71 -12.54 -8.97
CA ARG A 27 -6.85 -12.98 -9.79
C ARG A 27 -7.60 -11.86 -10.54
N GLY A 28 -6.86 -10.84 -11.00
CA GLY A 28 -7.42 -9.70 -11.73
C GLY A 28 -8.06 -8.62 -10.84
N MET A 29 -8.03 -8.78 -9.52
CA MET A 29 -8.42 -7.74 -8.56
C MET A 29 -7.19 -7.05 -7.99
N TRP A 30 -7.31 -5.76 -7.70
CA TRP A 30 -6.28 -4.94 -7.05
C TRP A 30 -6.61 -4.73 -5.58
N PHE A 31 -5.59 -4.82 -4.74
CA PHE A 31 -5.67 -4.69 -3.30
C PHE A 31 -4.63 -3.67 -2.81
N GLU A 32 -4.94 -3.04 -1.69
CA GLU A 32 -4.07 -2.17 -0.91
C GLU A 32 -3.98 -2.75 0.50
N ILE A 33 -2.79 -2.67 1.09
CA ILE A 33 -2.54 -3.13 2.45
C ILE A 33 -1.49 -2.22 3.10
N ASP A 34 -1.76 -1.71 4.30
CA ASP A 34 -0.83 -0.93 5.08
C ASP A 34 0.08 -1.87 5.89
N LEU A 35 1.40 -1.72 5.75
CA LEU A 35 2.39 -2.64 6.32
C LEU A 35 3.60 -1.90 6.89
N SER A 36 4.22 -2.50 7.90
CA SER A 36 5.56 -2.22 8.35
C SER A 36 6.59 -2.54 7.25
N ALA A 37 7.76 -1.92 7.32
CA ALA A 37 8.83 -2.14 6.34
C ALA A 37 9.24 -3.62 6.21
N GLU A 38 9.20 -4.38 7.32
CA GLU A 38 9.49 -5.81 7.34
C GLU A 38 8.42 -6.62 6.60
N ASN A 39 7.13 -6.39 6.90
CA ASN A 39 6.03 -7.11 6.25
C ASN A 39 5.92 -6.74 4.76
N ALA A 40 6.18 -5.48 4.40
CA ALA A 40 6.25 -5.07 3.00
C ALA A 40 7.36 -5.82 2.25
N ALA A 41 8.55 -5.94 2.84
CA ALA A 41 9.67 -6.68 2.24
C ALA A 41 9.33 -8.16 2.01
N GLN A 42 8.52 -8.78 2.87
CA GLN A 42 8.05 -10.16 2.68
C GLN A 42 7.17 -10.31 1.43
N ILE A 43 6.18 -9.42 1.22
CA ILE A 43 5.35 -9.44 0.00
C ILE A 43 6.22 -9.22 -1.25
N HIS A 44 7.15 -8.28 -1.20
CA HIS A 44 8.07 -8.06 -2.31
C HIS A 44 8.90 -9.30 -2.63
N GLY A 45 9.43 -9.99 -1.61
CA GLY A 45 10.16 -11.24 -1.77
C GLY A 45 9.33 -12.34 -2.44
N LEU A 46 8.10 -12.55 -1.96
CA LEU A 46 7.18 -13.55 -2.50
C LEU A 46 6.84 -13.30 -3.97
N LEU A 47 6.67 -12.05 -4.38
CA LEU A 47 6.29 -11.68 -5.75
C LEU A 47 7.48 -11.57 -6.70
N THR A 48 8.70 -11.36 -6.19
CA THR A 48 9.90 -11.12 -7.00
C THR A 48 10.17 -12.25 -7.99
N GLU A 49 10.14 -13.52 -7.55
CA GLU A 49 10.41 -14.65 -8.45
C GLU A 49 9.42 -14.72 -9.62
N TRP A 50 8.12 -14.55 -9.34
CA TRP A 50 7.07 -14.62 -10.35
C TRP A 50 7.10 -13.42 -11.29
N SER A 51 7.35 -12.22 -10.76
CA SER A 51 7.42 -11.00 -11.55
C SER A 51 8.62 -10.97 -12.50
N ASN A 52 9.75 -11.56 -12.11
CA ASN A 52 10.94 -11.68 -12.96
C ASN A 52 10.73 -12.64 -14.14
N ARG A 53 9.91 -13.68 -13.97
CA ARG A 53 9.60 -14.66 -15.02
C ARG A 53 8.36 -14.27 -15.85
N GLY A 54 7.48 -13.46 -15.28
CA GLY A 54 6.26 -12.99 -15.91
C GLY A 54 6.50 -11.84 -16.89
N ARG A 55 5.45 -11.50 -17.64
CA ARG A 55 5.42 -10.27 -18.45
C ARG A 55 4.44 -9.28 -17.83
N ARG A 56 4.71 -7.99 -18.02
CA ARG A 56 3.74 -6.94 -17.67
C ARG A 56 2.53 -7.05 -18.60
N SER A 57 1.34 -7.17 -18.02
CA SER A 57 0.07 -7.07 -18.74
C SER A 57 -0.40 -5.62 -18.78
N GLU A 58 -0.96 -5.19 -19.91
CA GLU A 58 -1.27 -3.78 -20.25
C GLU A 58 -2.41 -3.14 -19.42
N ASP A 59 -3.08 -3.91 -18.56
CA ASP A 59 -4.26 -3.49 -17.78
C ASP A 59 -3.95 -2.52 -16.61
N ILE A 60 -2.69 -2.13 -16.40
CA ILE A 60 -2.24 -1.28 -15.27
C ILE A 60 -2.55 0.22 -15.48
N SER A 61 -3.00 0.64 -16.67
CA SER A 61 -3.22 2.06 -16.99
C SER A 61 -4.27 2.77 -16.13
N THR A 62 -5.08 2.02 -15.37
CA THR A 62 -6.10 2.56 -14.45
C THR A 62 -5.59 2.70 -13.01
N VAL A 63 -4.67 1.84 -12.54
CA VAL A 63 -4.16 1.85 -11.15
C VAL A 63 -3.15 2.97 -10.91
N ARG A 64 -2.34 3.30 -11.94
CA ARG A 64 -1.34 4.40 -11.86
C ARG A 64 -1.94 5.80 -11.80
N ARG A 65 -3.28 5.95 -11.86
CA ARG A 65 -3.92 7.27 -11.83
C ARG A 65 -4.11 7.84 -10.44
N ARG A 66 -3.97 7.06 -9.36
CA ARG A 66 -3.81 7.63 -8.02
C ARG A 66 -2.37 8.09 -7.88
N THR A 67 -2.15 9.33 -8.28
CA THR A 67 -0.81 9.95 -8.35
C THR A 67 -0.36 10.38 -6.96
N ALA A 68 0.89 10.81 -6.82
CA ALA A 68 1.41 11.41 -5.58
C ALA A 68 0.53 12.57 -5.06
N ALA A 69 -0.27 13.20 -5.93
CA ALA A 69 -1.28 14.19 -5.56
C ALA A 69 -2.43 13.59 -4.73
N ASP A 70 -2.95 12.42 -5.09
CA ASP A 70 -3.98 11.72 -4.30
C ASP A 70 -3.47 11.31 -2.91
N ARG A 71 -2.17 10.94 -2.85
CA ARG A 71 -1.49 10.62 -1.58
C ARG A 71 -1.31 11.84 -0.69
N ALA A 72 -0.97 13.00 -1.29
CA ALA A 72 -0.89 14.27 -0.58
C ALA A 72 -2.27 14.76 -0.10
N GLU A 73 -3.32 14.53 -0.90
CA GLU A 73 -4.70 14.91 -0.57
C GLU A 73 -5.26 14.05 0.58
N THR A 74 -5.05 12.72 0.54
CA THR A 74 -5.40 11.83 1.66
C THR A 74 -4.60 12.13 2.93
N ALA A 75 -3.33 12.54 2.81
CA ALA A 75 -2.54 13.00 3.94
C ALA A 75 -3.05 14.33 4.52
N ALA A 76 -3.53 15.26 3.68
CA ALA A 76 -4.07 16.55 4.12
C ALA A 76 -5.44 16.44 4.80
N ILE A 77 -6.29 15.50 4.37
CA ILE A 77 -7.61 15.22 4.97
C ILE A 77 -7.49 14.61 6.38
N ARG A 78 -6.32 14.05 6.73
CA ARG A 78 -6.02 13.46 8.04
C ARG A 78 -5.49 14.47 9.08
N THR A 79 -5.65 15.79 8.86
CA THR A 79 -5.22 16.86 9.79
C THR A 79 -6.37 17.47 10.57
#